data_AF-A0L7E0-F1
#
_entry.id   AF-A0L7E0-F1
#
_cell.length_a   1.000
_cell.length_b   1.000
_cell.length_c   1.000
_cell.angle_alpha   90.00
_cell.angle_beta   90.00
_cell.angle_gamma   90.00
#
_symmetry.space_group_name_H-M   'P 1'
#
loop_
_entity.id
_entity.type
_entity.pdbx_description
1 polymer ?
#
loop_
_entity_poly.entity_id
_entity_poly.type
_entity_poly.pdbx_seq_one_letter_code
_entity_poly.pdbx_strand_id
1 'polypeptide(L)'
;MKLSDHDLLQIDEKYLSSLSSAELLAVSRKMLEDLKESRERLNRTPDNSSQPPSSRPAYLGIPVEEDEAHLDEDEDDASPDKKKGADDEGGDDSPGPSGNSTPPAPGKGKPDSSSEKPKGRAGKPIGAKGFGRTQIIPIRSTVVHRAETCAACDAALPLDARFIARIGYVTIDLIRGGPDQPGLRLEGTKHLFGEIACRCGHISCTGPGTGDRLEIAGRKTATSLSEWRIVGPMLAAFIVALAKRMRLSRSKVQEFLIDWFGLELSVGTIDNCIREVGLAANPVQDELIAELRASALAHVDETP
;
A
#
# COMPACT_ATOMS: atom_id res chain seq x y z
N MET A 1 0.02 -17.04 -7.41
CA MET A 1 1.39 -17.57 -7.22
C MET A 1 1.39 -18.48 -6.00
N LYS A 2 2.04 -19.63 -6.07
CA LYS A 2 2.20 -20.64 -5.00
C LYS A 2 3.58 -20.55 -4.36
N LEU A 3 4.61 -20.31 -5.17
CA LEU A 3 5.98 -20.12 -4.73
C LEU A 3 6.27 -18.61 -4.58
N SER A 4 6.93 -18.22 -3.51
CA SER A 4 7.42 -16.85 -3.31
C SER A 4 8.80 -16.65 -3.94
N ASP A 5 9.25 -15.41 -4.07
CA ASP A 5 10.63 -15.09 -4.51
C ASP A 5 11.69 -15.78 -3.63
N HIS A 6 11.41 -15.94 -2.32
CA HIS A 6 12.28 -16.66 -1.39
C HIS A 6 12.34 -18.17 -1.68
N ASP A 7 11.26 -18.77 -2.18
CA ASP A 7 11.24 -20.17 -2.56
C ASP A 7 11.94 -20.37 -3.91
N LEU A 8 11.65 -19.52 -4.89
CA LEU A 8 12.24 -19.59 -6.24
C LEU A 8 13.77 -19.44 -6.23
N LEU A 9 14.32 -18.61 -5.33
CA LEU A 9 15.76 -18.43 -5.15
C LEU A 9 16.49 -19.67 -4.60
N GLN A 10 15.76 -20.68 -4.09
CA GLN A 10 16.33 -21.93 -3.56
C GLN A 10 16.26 -23.10 -4.55
N ILE A 11 15.39 -23.00 -5.57
CA ILE A 11 15.10 -24.10 -6.48
C ILE A 11 16.04 -24.02 -7.69
N ASP A 12 17.27 -24.51 -7.50
CA ASP A 12 18.26 -24.66 -8.57
C ASP A 12 18.27 -26.08 -9.17
N GLU A 13 19.08 -26.30 -10.22
CA GLU A 13 19.23 -27.60 -10.89
C GLU A 13 19.70 -28.71 -9.93
N LYS A 14 20.54 -28.38 -8.94
CA LYS A 14 21.08 -29.34 -7.96
C LYS A 14 20.01 -29.75 -6.96
N TYR A 15 19.23 -28.78 -6.47
CA TYR A 15 18.06 -29.03 -5.63
C TYR A 15 17.08 -29.95 -6.35
N LEU A 16 16.65 -29.61 -7.58
CA LEU A 16 15.73 -30.43 -8.36
C LEU A 16 16.27 -31.85 -8.62
N SER A 17 17.57 -31.99 -8.90
CA SER A 17 18.25 -33.29 -9.09
C SER A 17 18.38 -34.12 -7.81
N SER A 18 18.20 -33.50 -6.63
CA SER A 18 18.28 -34.18 -5.32
C SER A 18 16.93 -34.71 -4.82
N LEU A 19 15.81 -34.30 -5.44
CA LEU A 19 14.46 -34.65 -4.99
C LEU A 19 14.06 -36.08 -5.36
N SER A 20 13.22 -36.70 -4.52
CA SER A 20 12.50 -37.90 -4.94
C SER A 20 11.46 -37.57 -6.02
N SER A 21 11.08 -38.57 -6.82
CA SER A 21 10.09 -38.39 -7.91
C SER A 21 8.77 -37.76 -7.43
N ALA A 22 8.30 -38.11 -6.22
CA ALA A 22 7.09 -37.53 -5.64
C ALA A 22 7.25 -36.04 -5.27
N GLU A 23 8.40 -35.66 -4.71
CA GLU A 23 8.70 -34.28 -4.33
C GLU A 23 8.92 -33.40 -5.58
N LEU A 24 9.59 -33.94 -6.61
CA LEU A 24 9.75 -33.29 -7.91
C LEU A 24 8.40 -33.08 -8.62
N LEU A 25 7.46 -34.02 -8.52
CA LEU A 25 6.09 -33.88 -9.04
C LEU A 25 5.27 -32.82 -8.28
N ALA A 26 5.51 -32.63 -6.98
CA ALA A 26 4.88 -31.55 -6.21
C ALA A 26 5.42 -30.17 -6.62
N VAL A 27 6.75 -30.01 -6.68
CA VAL A 27 7.40 -28.75 -7.09
C VAL A 27 7.04 -28.37 -8.53
N SER A 28 7.12 -29.31 -9.47
CA SER A 28 6.79 -29.06 -10.88
C SER A 28 5.30 -28.75 -11.11
N ARG A 29 4.38 -29.28 -10.29
CA ARG A 29 2.97 -28.86 -10.30
C ARG A 29 2.82 -27.39 -9.94
N LYS A 30 3.44 -26.94 -8.83
CA LYS A 30 3.40 -25.53 -8.40
C LYS A 30 4.00 -24.59 -9.45
N MET A 31 5.15 -24.95 -10.01
CA MET A 31 5.75 -24.21 -11.13
C MET A 31 4.82 -24.12 -12.34
N LEU A 32 4.12 -25.20 -12.69
CA LEU A 32 3.19 -25.23 -13.81
C LEU A 32 1.90 -24.42 -13.54
N GLU A 33 1.42 -24.38 -12.29
CA GLU A 33 0.34 -23.46 -11.87
C GLU A 33 0.80 -22.00 -11.96
N ASP A 34 1.98 -21.67 -11.45
CA ASP A 34 2.53 -20.32 -11.42
C ASP A 34 2.93 -19.79 -12.81
N LEU A 35 3.41 -20.66 -13.69
CA LEU A 35 3.65 -20.33 -15.10
C LEU A 35 2.35 -20.11 -15.88
N LYS A 36 1.29 -20.86 -15.57
CA LYS A 36 -0.05 -20.61 -16.14
C LYS A 36 -0.61 -19.28 -15.65
N GLU A 37 -0.58 -19.01 -14.35
CA GLU A 37 -1.04 -17.73 -13.78
C GLU A 37 -0.23 -16.55 -14.32
N SER A 38 1.08 -16.69 -14.44
CA SER A 38 1.96 -15.66 -15.00
C SER A 38 1.69 -15.41 -16.49
N ARG A 39 1.50 -16.47 -17.29
CA ARG A 39 1.15 -16.36 -18.71
C ARG A 39 -0.24 -15.73 -18.89
N GLU A 40 -1.21 -16.14 -18.09
CA GLU A 40 -2.55 -15.55 -18.09
C GLU A 40 -2.48 -14.06 -17.76
N ARG A 41 -1.75 -13.67 -16.72
CA ARG A 41 -1.54 -12.26 -16.34
C ARG A 41 -0.86 -11.45 -17.44
N LEU A 42 0.10 -12.02 -18.17
CA LEU A 42 0.77 -11.37 -19.32
C LEU A 42 -0.12 -11.29 -20.56
N ASN A 43 -1.04 -12.24 -20.75
CA ASN A 43 -1.98 -12.27 -21.86
C ASN A 43 -3.17 -11.31 -21.70
N ARG A 44 -3.34 -10.66 -20.54
CA ARG A 44 -4.44 -9.71 -20.31
C ARG A 44 -4.27 -8.44 -21.13
N THR A 45 -5.12 -8.28 -22.14
CA THR A 45 -5.29 -7.06 -22.93
C THR A 45 -6.65 -6.41 -22.60
N PRO A 46 -6.93 -5.17 -23.07
CA PRO A 46 -8.26 -4.59 -23.00
C PRO A 46 -9.36 -5.37 -23.76
N ASP A 47 -8.98 -6.28 -24.65
CA ASP A 47 -9.92 -7.07 -25.48
C ASP A 47 -10.43 -8.34 -24.77
N ASN A 48 -9.67 -8.85 -23.81
CA ASN A 48 -9.98 -10.10 -23.09
C ASN A 48 -10.07 -9.92 -21.57
N SER A 49 -9.90 -8.70 -21.07
CA SER A 49 -9.96 -8.39 -19.64
C SER A 49 -10.43 -6.95 -19.41
N SER A 50 -10.92 -6.65 -18.21
CA SER A 50 -11.45 -5.34 -17.81
C SER A 50 -10.37 -4.25 -17.63
N GLN A 51 -9.24 -4.35 -18.34
CA GLN A 51 -8.24 -3.28 -18.41
C GLN A 51 -8.76 -2.14 -19.30
N PRO A 52 -8.50 -0.86 -18.95
CA PRO A 52 -8.88 0.25 -19.82
C PRO A 52 -8.09 0.19 -21.15
N PRO A 53 -8.66 0.63 -22.30
CA PRO A 53 -7.99 0.59 -23.61
C PRO A 53 -6.59 1.21 -23.66
N SER A 54 -6.33 2.22 -22.82
CA SER A 54 -5.01 2.84 -22.60
C SER A 54 -3.92 1.90 -22.07
N SER A 55 -4.27 0.65 -21.72
CA SER A 55 -3.33 -0.40 -21.32
C SER A 55 -2.72 -1.16 -22.51
N ARG A 56 -3.20 -0.92 -23.75
CA ARG A 56 -2.62 -1.52 -24.96
C ARG A 56 -1.15 -1.12 -25.11
N PRO A 57 -0.23 -2.07 -25.30
CA PRO A 57 1.14 -1.77 -25.71
C PRO A 57 1.16 -0.97 -27.03
N ALA A 58 1.89 0.14 -27.06
CA ALA A 58 1.87 1.09 -28.19
C ALA A 58 2.30 0.49 -29.55
N TYR A 59 2.99 -0.66 -29.56
CA TYR A 59 3.38 -1.36 -30.79
C TYR A 59 2.26 -2.18 -31.44
N LEU A 60 1.11 -2.38 -30.78
CA LEU A 60 -0.06 -3.06 -31.34
C LEU A 60 -0.99 -2.12 -32.12
N GLY A 61 -0.69 -0.82 -32.13
CA GLY A 61 -1.53 0.22 -32.73
C GLY A 61 -2.79 0.52 -31.91
N ILE A 62 -3.47 1.59 -32.34
CA ILE A 62 -4.90 1.78 -32.07
C ILE A 62 -5.61 1.10 -33.24
N PRO A 63 -6.62 0.24 -33.04
CA PRO A 63 -7.47 -0.21 -34.13
C PRO A 63 -8.10 1.02 -34.78
N VAL A 64 -7.80 1.25 -36.05
CA VAL A 64 -8.59 2.17 -36.85
C VAL A 64 -9.92 1.44 -37.08
N GLU A 65 -11.00 2.00 -36.56
CA GLU A 65 -12.34 1.55 -36.96
C GLU A 65 -12.51 2.01 -38.42
N GLU A 66 -12.59 1.05 -39.33
CA GLU A 66 -12.68 1.29 -40.78
C GLU A 66 -14.09 1.78 -41.12
N ASP A 67 -14.35 3.06 -40.84
CA ASP A 67 -15.51 3.79 -41.36
C ASP A 67 -15.41 3.80 -42.91
N GLU A 68 -16.26 2.99 -43.56
CA GLU A 68 -16.47 2.91 -45.01
C GLU A 68 -17.05 4.24 -45.55
N ALA A 69 -16.18 5.26 -45.62
CA ALA A 69 -16.48 6.59 -46.10
C ALA A 69 -16.15 6.72 -47.60
N HIS A 70 -17.21 6.92 -48.38
CA HIS A 70 -17.23 7.04 -49.84
C HIS A 70 -16.12 7.95 -50.43
N LEU A 71 -15.54 7.53 -51.55
CA LEU A 71 -14.64 8.34 -52.40
C LEU A 71 -15.45 9.35 -53.24
N ASP A 72 -14.88 10.54 -53.49
CA ASP A 72 -15.21 11.54 -54.53
C ASP A 72 -13.97 12.47 -54.76
N GLU A 73 -13.83 13.13 -55.93
CA GLU A 73 -12.57 13.72 -56.47
C GLU A 73 -12.76 15.14 -57.08
N ASP A 74 -11.82 16.12 -57.11
CA ASP A 74 -10.58 16.38 -56.31
C ASP A 74 -10.49 17.87 -55.84
N GLU A 75 -9.83 18.90 -56.42
CA GLU A 75 -8.95 19.10 -57.61
C GLU A 75 -7.91 20.24 -57.35
N ASP A 76 -6.69 19.87 -56.92
CA ASP A 76 -5.38 20.60 -56.97
C ASP A 76 -5.09 21.99 -56.26
N ASP A 77 -3.78 22.20 -56.08
CA ASP A 77 -2.97 23.28 -55.45
C ASP A 77 -3.23 24.78 -55.82
N ALA A 78 -3.04 25.70 -54.85
CA ALA A 78 -2.18 26.92 -54.96
C ALA A 78 -2.32 27.92 -53.78
N SER A 79 -1.19 28.34 -53.18
CA SER A 79 -1.09 29.55 -52.32
C SER A 79 -0.68 30.80 -53.12
N PRO A 80 -1.08 32.03 -52.73
CA PRO A 80 -0.04 32.98 -52.25
C PRO A 80 -0.47 34.13 -51.29
N ASP A 81 0.18 34.17 -50.11
CA ASP A 81 1.02 35.30 -49.61
C ASP A 81 0.45 36.74 -49.33
N LYS A 82 1.09 37.44 -48.37
CA LYS A 82 1.05 38.89 -48.01
C LYS A 82 -0.12 39.36 -47.11
N LYS A 83 0.06 40.29 -46.13
CA LYS A 83 1.25 41.02 -45.60
C LYS A 83 0.93 41.81 -44.30
N LYS A 84 1.90 41.89 -43.36
CA LYS A 84 2.15 42.95 -42.32
C LYS A 84 1.01 43.24 -41.30
N GLY A 85 1.26 43.83 -40.12
CA GLY A 85 2.49 44.27 -39.40
C GLY A 85 2.23 44.20 -37.86
N ALA A 86 3.21 44.18 -36.96
CA ALA A 86 4.21 45.23 -36.66
C ALA A 86 3.58 46.54 -36.13
N ASP A 87 3.97 47.12 -34.97
CA ASP A 87 4.92 46.71 -33.89
C ASP A 87 4.68 47.60 -32.63
N ASP A 88 5.51 47.40 -31.58
CA ASP A 88 6.08 48.44 -30.66
C ASP A 88 5.68 48.44 -29.15
N GLU A 89 6.57 49.03 -28.33
CA GLU A 89 6.74 48.82 -26.88
C GLU A 89 6.44 50.07 -26.00
N GLY A 90 6.68 49.97 -24.68
CA GLY A 90 7.30 51.08 -23.91
C GLY A 90 6.63 51.58 -22.62
N GLY A 91 7.44 51.79 -21.56
CA GLY A 91 7.12 52.53 -20.32
C GLY A 91 6.23 51.78 -19.32
N ASP A 92 6.56 51.52 -18.04
CA ASP A 92 7.42 52.17 -17.04
C ASP A 92 7.02 53.59 -16.60
N ASP A 93 6.44 53.69 -15.39
CA ASP A 93 6.99 54.51 -14.29
C ASP A 93 6.30 54.11 -12.95
N SER A 94 6.78 54.58 -11.81
CA SER A 94 6.17 54.45 -10.47
C SER A 94 6.56 55.61 -9.55
N PRO A 95 5.60 56.17 -8.79
CA PRO A 95 5.94 56.91 -7.57
C PRO A 95 5.17 56.42 -6.33
N GLY A 96 5.90 56.25 -5.22
CA GLY A 96 5.34 56.04 -3.88
C GLY A 96 5.77 57.13 -2.89
N PRO A 97 5.09 57.20 -1.72
CA PRO A 97 5.70 57.67 -0.46
C PRO A 97 5.23 56.81 0.76
N SER A 98 5.79 56.87 1.98
CA SER A 98 7.11 57.24 2.55
C SER A 98 7.05 56.86 4.06
N GLY A 99 8.13 56.63 4.80
CA GLY A 99 9.57 56.62 4.52
C GLY A 99 10.38 56.66 5.84
N ASN A 100 11.72 56.63 5.74
CA ASN A 100 12.74 56.85 6.80
C ASN A 100 12.81 55.80 7.94
N SER A 101 13.96 55.52 8.60
CA SER A 101 15.26 56.24 8.70
C SER A 101 16.50 55.32 8.66
N THR A 102 17.69 55.90 8.48
CA THR A 102 19.05 55.28 8.40
C THR A 102 20.12 56.35 8.76
N PRO A 103 21.45 56.10 8.77
CA PRO A 103 22.33 54.96 9.15
C PRO A 103 23.38 55.44 10.23
N PRO A 104 24.63 54.89 10.48
CA PRO A 104 25.42 53.75 9.94
C PRO A 104 25.78 52.68 11.02
N ALA A 105 27.00 52.16 11.33
CA ALA A 105 28.44 52.50 11.21
C ALA A 105 29.34 51.23 10.93
N PRO A 106 30.69 51.32 10.74
CA PRO A 106 31.44 50.30 9.97
C PRO A 106 32.32 49.29 10.75
N GLY A 107 32.58 48.10 10.15
CA GLY A 107 33.45 47.06 10.74
C GLY A 107 33.91 45.88 9.85
N LYS A 108 34.60 46.16 8.72
CA LYS A 108 35.53 45.29 7.93
C LYS A 108 35.33 43.75 7.82
N GLY A 109 35.35 43.22 6.58
CA GLY A 109 35.94 41.90 6.28
C GLY A 109 35.22 41.01 5.24
N LYS A 110 35.84 40.81 4.06
CA LYS A 110 35.46 39.80 3.03
C LYS A 110 36.50 38.64 3.05
N PRO A 111 36.29 37.46 2.40
CA PRO A 111 35.87 37.29 1.01
C PRO A 111 34.81 36.20 0.72
N ASP A 112 34.40 36.12 -0.55
CA ASP A 112 33.39 35.21 -1.08
C ASP A 112 33.89 33.78 -1.33
N SER A 113 32.97 32.80 -1.33
CA SER A 113 33.10 31.58 -2.13
C SER A 113 31.73 30.97 -2.43
N SER A 114 31.13 31.39 -3.55
CA SER A 114 29.92 30.76 -4.10
C SER A 114 30.24 29.33 -4.56
N SER A 115 29.62 28.34 -3.92
CA SER A 115 29.64 26.95 -4.37
C SER A 115 28.22 26.39 -4.40
N GLU A 116 27.58 26.51 -5.56
CA GLU A 116 26.28 25.89 -5.81
C GLU A 116 26.43 24.37 -5.79
N LYS A 117 26.06 23.75 -4.66
CA LYS A 117 26.02 22.29 -4.56
C LYS A 117 24.82 21.77 -5.37
N PRO A 118 25.01 20.80 -6.27
CA PRO A 118 23.91 20.29 -7.08
C PRO A 118 22.83 19.66 -6.19
N LYS A 119 21.56 19.90 -6.53
CA LYS A 119 20.38 19.37 -5.82
C LYS A 119 20.18 17.86 -6.08
N GLY A 120 21.10 17.05 -5.56
CA GLY A 120 20.96 15.59 -5.50
C GLY A 120 19.69 15.19 -4.72
N ARG A 121 19.03 14.11 -5.14
CA ARG A 121 17.77 13.64 -4.53
C ARG A 121 17.96 13.37 -3.03
N ALA A 122 17.05 13.89 -2.21
CA ALA A 122 17.16 13.88 -0.75
C ALA A 122 16.90 12.48 -0.14
N GLY A 123 17.95 11.68 0.02
CA GLY A 123 17.99 10.61 1.01
C GLY A 123 18.24 11.15 2.42
N LYS A 124 17.80 10.44 3.46
CA LYS A 124 18.31 10.70 4.82
C LYS A 124 19.82 10.43 4.83
N PRO A 125 20.66 11.29 5.44
CA PRO A 125 22.10 11.04 5.51
C PRO A 125 22.38 9.80 6.35
N ILE A 126 23.48 9.10 6.04
CA ILE A 126 23.93 7.92 6.77
C ILE A 126 24.16 8.31 8.24
N GLY A 127 23.56 7.57 9.18
CA GLY A 127 23.57 7.90 10.61
C GLY A 127 22.46 8.84 11.09
N ALA A 128 21.57 9.32 10.22
CA ALA A 128 20.38 10.06 10.65
C ALA A 128 19.51 9.20 11.57
N LYS A 129 19.12 9.73 12.75
CA LYS A 129 18.26 9.01 13.69
C LYS A 129 16.98 8.52 13.00
N GLY A 130 16.65 7.25 13.22
CA GLY A 130 15.36 6.69 12.87
C GLY A 130 14.25 7.35 13.69
N PHE A 131 13.12 7.63 13.06
CA PHE A 131 11.90 7.99 13.79
C PHE A 131 11.11 6.70 13.99
N GLY A 132 11.19 6.14 15.19
CA GLY A 132 10.42 4.97 15.62
C GLY A 132 9.54 5.33 16.83
N ARG A 133 8.61 4.45 17.18
CA ARG A 133 7.77 4.64 18.38
C ARG A 133 8.63 4.49 19.63
N THR A 134 8.56 5.48 20.53
CA THR A 134 9.26 5.50 21.82
C THR A 134 8.47 4.82 22.93
N GLN A 135 7.14 4.83 22.86
CA GLN A 135 6.29 4.15 23.82
C GLN A 135 6.52 2.63 23.81
N ILE A 136 6.93 2.10 24.97
CA ILE A 136 6.99 0.66 25.23
C ILE A 136 5.61 0.22 25.74
N ILE A 137 5.04 -0.82 25.11
CA ILE A 137 3.76 -1.42 25.54
C ILE A 137 4.04 -2.85 26.00
N PRO A 138 3.53 -3.29 27.17
CA PRO A 138 3.74 -4.65 27.67
C PRO A 138 3.28 -5.72 26.68
N ILE A 139 4.21 -6.57 26.28
CA ILE A 139 3.93 -7.77 25.48
C ILE A 139 3.44 -8.86 26.45
N ARG A 140 2.17 -9.25 26.35
CA ARG A 140 1.60 -10.33 27.18
C ARG A 140 1.81 -11.71 26.54
N SER A 141 1.69 -11.77 25.22
CA SER A 141 1.73 -13.02 24.46
C SER A 141 2.71 -12.92 23.29
N THR A 142 3.21 -14.07 22.84
CA THR A 142 3.96 -14.18 21.59
C THR A 142 3.34 -15.28 20.75
N VAL A 143 2.93 -14.93 19.53
CA VAL A 143 2.39 -15.86 18.53
C VAL A 143 3.51 -16.17 17.55
N VAL A 144 3.85 -17.44 17.39
CA VAL A 144 4.89 -17.90 16.46
C VAL A 144 4.22 -18.53 15.25
N HIS A 145 4.23 -17.81 14.15
CA HIS A 145 3.68 -18.26 12.86
C HIS A 145 4.68 -19.19 12.19
N ARG A 146 4.48 -20.50 12.39
CA ARG A 146 5.32 -21.57 11.83
C ARG A 146 4.73 -22.09 10.53
N ALA A 147 5.58 -22.50 9.59
CA ALA A 147 5.13 -23.27 8.43
C ALA A 147 4.80 -24.70 8.89
N GLU A 148 3.61 -25.18 8.54
CA GLU A 148 3.16 -26.56 8.84
C GLU A 148 3.50 -27.54 7.71
N THR A 149 3.68 -27.03 6.48
CA THR A 149 4.06 -27.81 5.29
C THR A 149 5.20 -27.13 4.54
N CYS A 150 5.94 -27.91 3.76
CA CYS A 150 7.04 -27.40 2.94
C CYS A 150 6.52 -26.62 1.72
N ALA A 151 6.92 -25.35 1.60
CA ALA A 151 6.55 -24.48 0.49
C ALA A 151 6.90 -25.07 -0.88
N ALA A 152 8.00 -25.80 -0.99
CA ALA A 152 8.36 -26.57 -2.18
C ALA A 152 7.60 -27.90 -2.30
N CYS A 153 7.90 -28.91 -1.45
CA CYS A 153 7.48 -30.30 -1.69
C CYS A 153 6.20 -30.78 -0.95
N ASP A 154 5.46 -29.87 -0.28
CA ASP A 154 4.23 -30.16 0.48
C ASP A 154 4.35 -31.13 1.67
N ALA A 155 5.52 -31.72 1.91
CA ALA A 155 5.76 -32.55 3.08
C ALA A 155 5.50 -31.76 4.38
N ALA A 156 4.75 -32.38 5.32
CA ALA A 156 4.50 -31.82 6.63
C ALA A 156 5.81 -31.57 7.40
N LEU A 157 5.92 -30.40 8.03
CA LEU A 157 7.09 -29.98 8.79
C LEU A 157 6.91 -30.38 10.27
N PRO A 158 7.91 -31.01 10.91
CA PRO A 158 7.79 -31.41 12.31
C PRO A 158 7.57 -30.23 13.25
N LEU A 159 6.73 -30.43 14.29
CA LEU A 159 6.41 -29.40 15.28
C LEU A 159 7.64 -29.00 16.12
N ASP A 160 8.55 -29.95 16.32
CA ASP A 160 9.86 -29.79 16.99
C ASP A 160 10.97 -29.27 16.06
N ALA A 161 10.71 -29.15 14.74
CA ALA A 161 11.69 -28.64 13.79
C ALA A 161 12.20 -27.25 14.19
N ARG A 162 13.49 -27.00 13.96
CA ARG A 162 14.15 -25.74 14.33
C ARG A 162 13.58 -24.57 13.53
N PHE A 163 12.84 -23.71 14.23
CA PHE A 163 12.36 -22.43 13.73
C PHE A 163 13.41 -21.33 13.91
N ILE A 164 13.61 -20.50 12.89
CA ILE A 164 14.51 -19.35 12.91
C ILE A 164 13.67 -18.09 12.65
N ALA A 165 13.41 -17.31 13.70
CA ALA A 165 12.69 -16.04 13.58
C ALA A 165 13.47 -15.06 12.68
N ARG A 166 12.80 -14.52 11.66
CA ARG A 166 13.34 -13.50 10.75
C ARG A 166 12.64 -12.15 10.90
N ILE A 167 11.33 -12.20 11.10
CA ILE A 167 10.45 -11.03 11.15
C ILE A 167 9.69 -11.05 12.47
N GLY A 168 9.42 -9.87 13.02
CA GLY A 168 8.48 -9.74 14.13
C GLY A 168 8.01 -8.32 14.32
N TYR A 169 6.74 -8.19 14.69
CA TYR A 169 6.09 -6.92 15.02
C TYR A 169 5.19 -7.10 16.25
N VAL A 170 4.71 -5.99 16.80
CA VAL A 170 3.75 -5.99 17.91
C VAL A 170 2.44 -5.40 17.42
N THR A 171 1.36 -6.14 17.62
CA THR A 171 -0.02 -5.67 17.45
C THR A 171 -0.58 -5.35 18.83
N ILE A 172 -1.26 -4.20 18.93
CA ILE A 172 -1.83 -3.70 20.18
C ILE A 172 -3.35 -3.84 20.07
N ASP A 173 -4.00 -4.52 21.01
CA ASP A 173 -5.46 -4.67 21.00
C ASP A 173 -6.13 -4.29 22.33
N LEU A 174 -7.43 -4.05 22.29
CA LEU A 174 -8.27 -3.79 23.47
C LEU A 174 -8.92 -5.09 23.94
N ILE A 175 -8.57 -5.54 25.14
CA ILE A 175 -9.24 -6.65 25.81
C ILE A 175 -10.35 -6.12 26.70
N ARG A 176 -11.55 -6.71 26.59
CA ARG A 176 -12.67 -6.47 27.49
C ARG A 176 -12.49 -7.25 28.79
N GLY A 177 -12.78 -6.59 29.90
CA GLY A 177 -12.84 -7.22 31.22
C GLY A 177 -13.99 -8.23 31.35
N GLY A 178 -13.82 -9.23 32.21
CA GLY A 178 -14.89 -10.12 32.64
C GLY A 178 -15.73 -9.50 33.77
N PRO A 179 -16.77 -10.19 34.28
CA PRO A 179 -17.61 -9.68 35.37
C PRO A 179 -16.80 -9.31 36.63
N ASP A 180 -15.81 -10.12 36.99
CA ASP A 180 -14.98 -9.96 38.20
C ASP A 180 -13.88 -8.88 38.07
N GLN A 181 -13.60 -8.44 36.83
CA GLN A 181 -12.64 -7.37 36.54
C GLN A 181 -13.15 -6.57 35.33
N PRO A 182 -14.16 -5.70 35.50
CA PRO A 182 -14.78 -4.97 34.40
C PRO A 182 -13.85 -3.87 33.84
N GLY A 183 -14.05 -3.52 32.57
CA GLY A 183 -13.37 -2.40 31.91
C GLY A 183 -12.80 -2.74 30.53
N LEU A 184 -11.91 -1.86 30.05
CA LEU A 184 -11.12 -2.04 28.84
C LEU A 184 -9.63 -1.87 29.19
N ARG A 185 -8.77 -2.70 28.62
CA ARG A 185 -7.32 -2.66 28.86
C ARG A 185 -6.56 -3.04 27.60
N LEU A 186 -5.39 -2.43 27.39
CA LEU A 186 -4.54 -2.73 26.25
C LEU A 186 -3.68 -3.97 26.50
N GLU A 187 -3.41 -4.73 25.45
CA GLU A 187 -2.38 -5.77 25.41
C GLU A 187 -1.53 -5.66 24.15
N GLY A 188 -0.21 -5.89 24.28
CA GLY A 188 0.66 -6.16 23.15
C GLY A 188 0.76 -7.67 22.89
N THR A 189 0.47 -8.08 21.66
CA THR A 189 0.80 -9.41 21.13
C THR A 189 2.00 -9.29 20.19
N LYS A 190 3.07 -10.03 20.45
CA LYS A 190 4.23 -10.10 19.55
C LYS A 190 4.03 -11.21 18.53
N HIS A 191 3.93 -10.86 17.26
CA HIS A 191 3.93 -11.84 16.17
C HIS A 191 5.37 -12.10 15.73
N LEU A 192 5.73 -13.38 15.55
CA LEU A 192 7.01 -13.83 15.03
C LEU A 192 6.79 -14.69 13.78
N PHE A 193 7.50 -14.34 12.72
CA PHE A 193 7.52 -15.03 11.42
C PHE A 193 8.95 -15.45 11.09
N GLY A 194 9.13 -16.51 10.31
CA GLY A 194 10.46 -17.04 10.07
C GLY A 194 10.52 -18.38 9.34
N GLU A 195 11.69 -18.98 9.39
CA GLU A 195 12.12 -20.07 8.55
C GLU A 195 12.10 -21.43 9.27
N ILE A 196 11.73 -22.48 8.54
CA ILE A 196 11.87 -23.89 8.94
C ILE A 196 12.46 -24.66 7.76
N ALA A 197 13.54 -25.41 8.00
CA ALA A 197 14.15 -26.28 7.00
C ALA A 197 13.38 -27.61 6.85
N CYS A 198 13.10 -28.02 5.62
CA CYS A 198 12.51 -29.30 5.27
C CYS A 198 13.60 -30.36 5.01
N ARG A 199 13.24 -31.64 5.13
CA ARG A 199 14.10 -32.80 4.79
C ARG A 199 14.57 -32.82 3.33
N CYS A 200 13.84 -32.17 2.42
CA CYS A 200 14.22 -32.03 1.01
C CYS A 200 15.28 -30.93 0.76
N GLY A 201 15.77 -30.27 1.81
CA GLY A 201 16.72 -29.15 1.72
C GLY A 201 16.08 -27.76 1.63
N HIS A 202 14.79 -27.67 1.28
CA HIS A 202 14.09 -26.39 1.13
C HIS A 202 13.83 -25.70 2.46
N ILE A 203 14.10 -24.39 2.55
CA ILE A 203 13.75 -23.55 3.69
C ILE A 203 12.41 -22.89 3.40
N SER A 204 11.39 -23.25 4.17
CA SER A 204 10.04 -22.66 4.06
C SER A 204 9.95 -21.47 5.01
N CYS A 205 9.57 -20.30 4.51
CA CYS A 205 9.50 -19.06 5.28
C CYS A 205 8.06 -18.57 5.41
N THR A 206 7.63 -18.22 6.62
CA THR A 206 6.33 -17.58 6.85
C THR A 206 6.43 -16.06 6.72
N GLY A 207 5.36 -15.43 6.22
CA GLY A 207 5.18 -13.98 6.21
C GLY A 207 3.73 -13.64 6.58
N PRO A 208 3.47 -12.40 7.07
CA PRO A 208 2.11 -11.96 7.40
C PRO A 208 1.23 -11.88 6.16
N GLY A 209 -0.02 -12.29 6.31
CA GLY A 209 -1.01 -12.28 5.25
C GLY A 209 -1.29 -10.88 4.68
N THR A 210 -1.61 -10.85 3.39
CA THR A 210 -2.18 -9.70 2.69
C THR A 210 -3.47 -10.12 2.01
N GLY A 211 -4.57 -9.42 2.29
CA GLY A 211 -5.86 -9.62 1.64
C GLY A 211 -6.10 -8.58 0.55
N ASP A 212 -7.37 -8.20 0.37
CA ASP A 212 -7.81 -7.27 -0.66
C ASP A 212 -7.05 -5.94 -0.66
N ARG A 213 -6.92 -5.36 -1.86
CA ARG A 213 -6.24 -4.09 -2.10
C ARG A 213 -7.12 -3.18 -2.96
N LEU A 214 -7.54 -2.06 -2.37
CA LEU A 214 -8.31 -1.01 -3.03
C LEU A 214 -7.40 0.15 -3.42
N GLU A 215 -7.24 0.34 -4.73
CA GLU A 215 -6.57 1.50 -5.32
C GLU A 215 -7.62 2.54 -5.71
N ILE A 216 -7.32 3.82 -5.48
CA ILE A 216 -8.25 4.94 -5.73
C ILE A 216 -7.47 6.04 -6.44
N ALA A 217 -7.99 6.49 -7.58
CA ALA A 217 -7.39 7.54 -8.39
C ALA A 217 -7.06 8.79 -7.54
N GLY A 218 -5.88 9.37 -7.77
CA GLY A 218 -5.38 10.52 -7.02
C GLY A 218 -4.80 10.22 -5.62
N ARG A 219 -4.95 9.01 -5.07
CA ARG A 219 -4.28 8.63 -3.81
C ARG A 219 -2.86 8.11 -4.06
N LYS A 220 -1.90 8.58 -3.26
CA LYS A 220 -0.48 8.16 -3.32
C LYS A 220 -0.21 6.76 -2.77
N THR A 221 -1.21 6.11 -2.18
CA THR A 221 -1.06 4.80 -1.51
C THR A 221 -2.39 4.07 -1.55
N ALA A 222 -2.38 2.82 -2.00
CA ALA A 222 -3.53 1.93 -1.92
C ALA A 222 -3.89 1.65 -0.45
N THR A 223 -5.14 1.28 -0.19
CA THR A 223 -5.51 0.67 1.09
C THR A 223 -5.56 -0.84 0.88
N SER A 224 -4.84 -1.60 1.69
CA SER A 224 -4.81 -3.07 1.61
C SER A 224 -4.99 -3.68 2.99
N LEU A 225 -5.72 -4.79 3.06
CA LEU A 225 -5.81 -5.62 4.26
C LEU A 225 -4.46 -6.30 4.50
N SER A 226 -3.91 -6.25 5.72
CA SER A 226 -2.74 -7.05 6.07
C SER A 226 -2.66 -7.36 7.56
N GLU A 227 -2.10 -8.52 7.88
CA GLU A 227 -1.75 -8.88 9.26
C GLU A 227 -0.60 -8.02 9.82
N TRP A 228 0.22 -7.39 8.97
CA TRP A 228 1.28 -6.46 9.40
C TRP A 228 0.67 -5.12 9.83
N ARG A 229 0.03 -5.11 11.00
CA ARG A 229 -0.66 -3.95 11.56
C ARG A 229 -0.49 -3.83 13.06
N ILE A 230 -0.26 -2.59 13.50
CA ILE A 230 -0.05 -2.24 14.91
C ILE A 230 -1.38 -2.15 15.70
N VAL A 231 -2.52 -2.09 15.01
CA VAL A 231 -3.86 -1.96 15.60
C VAL A 231 -4.63 -3.27 15.47
N GLY A 232 -4.87 -3.95 16.59
CA GLY A 232 -5.64 -5.19 16.66
C GLY A 232 -7.14 -5.01 16.37
N PRO A 233 -7.90 -6.11 16.21
CA PRO A 233 -9.28 -6.07 15.74
C PRO A 233 -10.25 -5.32 16.67
N MET A 234 -10.19 -5.48 17.98
CA MET A 234 -11.11 -4.78 18.91
C MET A 234 -10.72 -3.30 19.06
N LEU A 235 -9.44 -2.95 19.08
CA LEU A 235 -8.98 -1.56 19.04
C LEU A 235 -9.36 -0.89 17.71
N ALA A 236 -9.31 -1.60 16.59
CA ALA A 236 -9.75 -1.10 15.29
C ALA A 236 -11.27 -0.82 15.26
N ALA A 237 -12.08 -1.78 15.73
CA ALA A 237 -13.53 -1.60 15.84
C ALA A 237 -13.88 -0.46 16.83
N PHE A 238 -13.12 -0.28 17.91
CA PHE A 238 -13.28 0.84 18.85
C PHE A 238 -12.94 2.19 18.21
N ILE A 239 -11.81 2.29 17.48
CA ILE A 239 -11.42 3.48 16.71
C ILE A 239 -12.50 3.85 15.67
N VAL A 240 -13.06 2.86 14.98
CA VAL A 240 -14.14 3.07 14.01
C VAL A 240 -15.44 3.48 14.71
N ALA A 241 -15.78 2.92 15.87
CA ALA A 241 -16.92 3.36 16.66
C ALA A 241 -16.79 4.83 17.08
N LEU A 242 -15.63 5.25 17.58
CA LEU A 242 -15.35 6.67 17.90
C LEU A 242 -15.48 7.58 16.67
N ALA A 243 -14.87 7.19 15.53
CA ALA A 243 -14.84 8.03 14.33
C ALA A 243 -16.14 8.06 13.51
N LYS A 244 -16.95 6.98 13.53
CA LYS A 244 -18.15 6.83 12.70
C LYS A 244 -19.46 6.91 13.49
N ARG A 245 -19.55 6.26 14.66
CA ARG A 245 -20.74 6.32 15.52
C ARG A 245 -20.74 7.58 16.39
N MET A 246 -19.62 7.87 17.06
CA MET A 246 -19.48 9.07 17.91
C MET A 246 -18.97 10.31 17.15
N ARG A 247 -18.79 10.20 15.82
CA ARG A 247 -18.44 11.29 14.89
C ARG A 247 -17.18 12.09 15.25
N LEU A 248 -16.24 11.50 16.01
CA LEU A 248 -14.99 12.18 16.39
C LEU A 248 -14.03 12.35 15.21
N SER A 249 -13.37 13.51 15.14
CA SER A 249 -12.27 13.76 14.19
C SER A 249 -11.08 12.85 14.51
N ARG A 250 -10.17 12.62 13.54
CA ARG A 250 -8.97 11.80 13.80
C ARG A 250 -8.09 12.37 14.92
N SER A 251 -8.05 13.69 15.08
CA SER A 251 -7.39 14.36 16.20
C SER A 251 -8.07 14.05 17.53
N LYS A 252 -9.41 14.14 17.62
CA LYS A 252 -10.15 13.79 18.85
C LYS A 252 -10.11 12.29 19.18
N VAL A 253 -9.97 11.42 18.18
CA VAL A 253 -9.70 9.99 18.41
C VAL A 253 -8.28 9.78 18.95
N GLN A 254 -7.29 10.53 18.46
CA GLN A 254 -5.91 10.48 18.96
C GLN A 254 -5.83 10.97 20.42
N GLU A 255 -6.39 12.14 20.70
CA GLU A 255 -6.57 12.76 22.02
C GLU A 255 -7.21 11.76 23.00
N PHE A 256 -8.38 11.19 22.64
CA PHE A 256 -9.07 10.19 23.46
C PHE A 256 -8.20 8.94 23.75
N LEU A 257 -7.45 8.43 22.76
CA LEU A 257 -6.58 7.27 22.96
C LEU A 257 -5.39 7.58 23.88
N ILE A 258 -4.87 8.81 23.85
CA ILE A 258 -3.81 9.28 24.74
C ILE A 258 -4.37 9.45 26.17
N ASP A 259 -5.47 10.18 26.32
CA ASP A 259 -6.00 10.54 27.64
C ASP A 259 -6.53 9.33 28.44
N TRP A 260 -7.24 8.41 27.77
CA TRP A 260 -7.93 7.29 28.43
C TRP A 260 -7.12 5.98 28.48
N PHE A 261 -6.12 5.82 27.60
CA PHE A 261 -5.32 4.60 27.52
C PHE A 261 -3.80 4.83 27.44
N GLY A 262 -3.33 6.08 27.47
CA GLY A 262 -1.93 6.43 27.29
C GLY A 262 -1.38 6.08 25.90
N LEU A 263 -2.23 5.88 24.88
CA LEU A 263 -1.86 5.21 23.64
C LEU A 263 -1.46 6.18 22.51
N GLU A 264 -0.16 6.30 22.27
CA GLU A 264 0.42 7.13 21.20
C GLU A 264 0.22 6.50 19.80
N LEU A 265 -0.96 6.66 19.19
CA LEU A 265 -1.14 6.44 17.74
C LEU A 265 -0.99 7.75 16.97
N SER A 266 -0.51 7.68 15.72
CA SER A 266 -0.52 8.84 14.82
C SER A 266 -1.88 8.99 14.13
N VAL A 267 -2.25 10.22 13.74
CA VAL A 267 -3.43 10.50 12.90
C VAL A 267 -3.42 9.66 11.61
N GLY A 268 -2.25 9.44 10.99
CA GLY A 268 -2.11 8.59 9.81
C GLY A 268 -2.39 7.10 10.10
N THR A 269 -1.98 6.60 11.26
CA THR A 269 -2.28 5.24 11.73
C THR A 269 -3.78 5.06 11.97
N ILE A 270 -4.42 6.03 12.63
CA ILE A 270 -5.86 6.04 12.91
C ILE A 270 -6.66 6.09 11.60
N ASP A 271 -6.30 6.97 10.66
CA ASP A 271 -6.97 7.06 9.37
C ASP A 271 -6.78 5.80 8.51
N ASN A 272 -5.56 5.21 8.50
CA ASN A 272 -5.33 3.96 7.79
C ASN A 272 -6.15 2.82 8.36
N CYS A 273 -6.23 2.70 9.69
CA CYS A 273 -7.09 1.72 10.35
C CYS A 273 -8.57 1.89 9.96
N ILE A 274 -9.07 3.13 9.87
CA ILE A 274 -10.47 3.39 9.48
C ILE A 274 -10.70 3.03 8.00
N ARG A 275 -9.73 3.27 7.11
CA ARG A 275 -9.82 2.85 5.70
C ARG A 275 -9.73 1.33 5.54
N GLU A 276 -8.85 0.69 6.28
CA GLU A 276 -8.63 -0.76 6.25
C GLU A 276 -9.83 -1.53 6.80
N VAL A 277 -10.45 -1.07 7.90
CA VAL A 277 -11.73 -1.64 8.38
C VAL A 277 -12.87 -1.36 7.40
N GLY A 278 -12.85 -0.24 6.69
CA GLY A 278 -13.80 0.02 5.60
C GLY A 278 -13.70 -1.04 4.49
N LEU A 279 -12.48 -1.37 4.06
CA LEU A 279 -12.23 -2.43 3.08
C LEU A 279 -12.59 -3.83 3.61
N ALA A 280 -12.32 -4.11 4.89
CA ALA A 280 -12.70 -5.37 5.53
C ALA A 280 -14.22 -5.54 5.72
N ALA A 281 -14.99 -4.45 5.58
CA ALA A 281 -16.45 -4.47 5.64
C ALA A 281 -17.11 -4.71 4.27
N ASN A 282 -16.36 -4.83 3.17
CA ASN A 282 -16.90 -5.08 1.84
C ASN A 282 -17.89 -6.28 1.79
N PRO A 283 -17.61 -7.45 2.38
CA PRO A 283 -18.57 -8.57 2.33
C PRO A 283 -19.91 -8.24 2.99
N VAL A 284 -19.90 -7.49 4.10
CA VAL A 284 -21.11 -7.03 4.80
C VAL A 284 -21.85 -5.97 3.96
N GLN A 285 -21.14 -5.15 3.18
CA GLN A 285 -21.76 -4.24 2.22
C GLN A 285 -22.46 -5.02 1.09
N ASP A 286 -21.84 -6.08 0.58
CA ASP A 286 -22.42 -6.92 -0.48
C ASP A 286 -23.65 -7.70 0.01
N GLU A 287 -23.61 -8.22 1.25
CA GLU A 287 -24.76 -8.80 1.95
C GLU A 287 -25.92 -7.80 2.08
N LEU A 288 -25.67 -6.59 2.59
CA LEU A 288 -26.68 -5.53 2.71
C LEU A 288 -27.25 -5.09 1.36
N ILE A 289 -26.45 -5.10 0.29
CA ILE A 289 -26.91 -4.81 -1.08
C ILE A 289 -27.81 -5.95 -1.60
N ALA A 290 -27.51 -7.21 -1.26
CA ALA A 290 -28.35 -8.35 -1.62
C ALA A 290 -29.70 -8.32 -0.86
N GLU A 291 -29.70 -8.04 0.44
CA GLU A 291 -30.92 -7.85 1.25
C GLU A 291 -31.78 -6.70 0.71
N LEU A 292 -31.18 -5.55 0.42
CA LEU A 292 -31.90 -4.38 -0.11
C LEU A 292 -32.54 -4.67 -1.48
N ARG A 293 -31.89 -5.47 -2.34
CA ARG A 293 -32.43 -5.93 -3.63
C ARG A 293 -33.54 -6.98 -3.50
N ALA A 294 -33.54 -7.75 -2.41
CA ALA A 294 -34.57 -8.74 -2.12
C ALA A 294 -35.80 -8.13 -1.41
N SER A 295 -35.68 -6.95 -0.81
CA SER A 295 -36.79 -6.27 -0.15
C SER A 295 -37.86 -5.81 -1.13
N ALA A 296 -39.13 -6.09 -0.81
CA ALA A 296 -40.28 -5.58 -1.56
C ALA A 296 -40.52 -4.07 -1.39
N LEU A 297 -39.84 -3.42 -0.44
CA LEU A 297 -39.91 -1.98 -0.20
C LEU A 297 -38.53 -1.45 0.23
N ALA A 298 -38.06 -0.43 -0.46
CA ALA A 298 -36.84 0.31 -0.11
C ALA A 298 -37.22 1.73 0.34
N HIS A 299 -36.84 2.10 1.56
CA HIS A 299 -36.93 3.48 2.04
C HIS A 299 -35.65 4.21 1.66
N VAL A 300 -35.77 5.27 0.86
CA VAL A 300 -34.67 6.15 0.48
C VAL A 300 -34.91 7.50 1.15
N ASP A 301 -33.92 7.96 1.92
CA ASP A 301 -33.91 9.25 2.60
C ASP A 301 -32.58 9.94 2.26
N GLU A 302 -32.65 11.15 1.71
CA GLU A 302 -31.46 11.90 1.29
C GLU A 302 -31.04 12.85 2.42
N THR A 303 -29.93 12.53 3.09
CA THR A 303 -29.38 13.38 4.14
C THR A 303 -28.61 14.57 3.51
N PRO A 304 -29.02 15.83 3.76
CA PRO A 304 -28.35 17.02 3.23
C PRO A 304 -27.05 17.39 3.99
#